data_AF-A0A3R7M3S9-F1
#
_entry.id   AF-A0A3R7M3S9-F1
#
_cell.length_a   1.000
_cell.length_b   1.000
_cell.length_c   1.000
_cell.angle_alpha   90.00
_cell.angle_beta   90.00
_cell.angle_gamma   90.00
#
_symmetry.space_group_name_H-M   'P 1'
#
loop_
_entity.id
_entity.type
_entity.pdbx_description
1 polymer ?
#
loop_
_entity_poly.entity_id
_entity_poly.type
_entity_poly.pdbx_seq_one_letter_code
_entity_poly.pdbx_strand_id
1 'polypeptide(L)'
;MVFYFTSKVVDPPVTLFMGIDKYENEELIKWGWPEDVWFHVDKVSSAHVYLRLNPGQTIDDIPMGVIEDAAQLCKANSIQGNKMNNVDVVYTLWANLRKTPGMDVGQVGFHNEKEVRKIRLEKRINEVVNRDAKSEIW
;
A
#
# COMPACT_ATOMS: atom_id res chain seq x y z
N MET A 1 12.29 6.76 -8.22
CA MET A 1 12.41 5.29 -8.37
C MET A 1 11.25 4.61 -7.69
N VAL A 2 10.63 3.68 -8.40
CA VAL A 2 9.52 2.85 -7.93
C VAL A 2 10.00 1.40 -7.84
N PHE A 3 9.70 0.75 -6.73
CA PHE A 3 9.93 -0.68 -6.55
C PHE A 3 8.70 -1.46 -6.92
N TYR A 4 8.88 -2.56 -7.65
CA TYR A 4 7.83 -3.49 -8.00
C TYR A 4 8.05 -4.82 -7.29
N PHE A 5 6.95 -5.43 -6.86
CA PHE A 5 6.89 -6.69 -6.15
C PHE A 5 5.85 -7.57 -6.83
N THR A 6 6.14 -8.86 -6.98
CA THR A 6 5.17 -9.82 -7.55
C THR A 6 4.69 -10.76 -6.46
N SER A 7 3.44 -10.62 -6.06
CA SER A 7 2.78 -11.55 -5.13
C SER A 7 2.25 -12.76 -5.91
N LYS A 8 2.69 -13.95 -5.50
CA LYS A 8 2.33 -15.24 -6.10
C LYS A 8 1.32 -16.03 -5.25
N VAL A 9 0.66 -15.37 -4.29
CA VAL A 9 -0.36 -16.00 -3.44
C VAL A 9 -1.68 -16.26 -4.18
N VAL A 10 -1.77 -15.76 -5.41
CA VAL A 10 -2.88 -15.91 -6.35
C VAL A 10 -2.34 -16.29 -7.73
N ASP A 11 -3.19 -16.91 -8.54
CA ASP A 11 -2.91 -17.24 -9.94
C ASP A 11 -4.01 -16.66 -10.83
N PRO A 12 -3.71 -15.71 -11.75
CA PRO A 12 -2.38 -15.19 -12.07
C PRO A 12 -1.77 -14.33 -10.93
N PRO A 13 -0.43 -14.25 -10.83
CA PRO A 13 0.24 -13.37 -9.87
C PRO A 13 -0.14 -11.90 -10.05
N VAL A 14 -0.09 -11.14 -8.97
CA VAL A 14 -0.38 -9.69 -8.97
C VAL A 14 0.86 -8.86 -8.67
N THR A 15 0.90 -7.65 -9.21
CA THR A 15 2.00 -6.70 -9.00
C THR A 15 1.62 -5.67 -7.94
N LEU A 16 2.46 -5.55 -6.92
CA LEU A 16 2.44 -4.47 -5.95
C LEU A 16 3.58 -3.49 -6.29
N PHE A 17 3.40 -2.21 -5.99
CA PHE A 17 4.44 -1.21 -6.21
C PHE A 17 4.50 -0.17 -5.11
N MET A 18 5.68 0.43 -4.88
CA MET A 18 5.88 1.47 -3.87
C MET A 18 6.99 2.45 -4.26
N GLY A 19 6.87 3.71 -3.85
CA GLY A 19 7.94 4.70 -4.02
C GLY A 19 9.12 4.43 -3.10
N ILE A 20 10.34 4.77 -3.53
CA ILE A 20 11.56 4.65 -2.70
C ILE A 20 11.53 5.60 -1.49
N ASP A 21 10.88 6.75 -1.63
CA ASP A 21 10.82 7.80 -0.63
C ASP A 21 9.51 8.60 -0.72
N LYS A 22 9.41 9.64 0.12
CA LYS A 22 8.23 10.49 0.19
C LYS A 22 7.98 11.33 -1.07
N TYR A 23 9.01 11.65 -1.85
CA TYR A 23 8.87 12.44 -3.08
C TYR A 23 8.30 11.56 -4.21
N GLU A 24 8.78 10.33 -4.31
CA GLU A 24 8.19 9.35 -5.23
C GLU A 24 6.76 8.98 -4.83
N ASN A 25 6.46 8.91 -3.53
CA ASN A 25 5.08 8.73 -3.07
C ASN A 25 4.16 9.88 -3.50
N GLU A 26 4.65 11.13 -3.53
CA GLU A 26 3.87 12.27 -4.06
C GLU A 26 3.59 12.13 -5.56
N GLU A 27 4.59 11.76 -6.36
CA GLU A 27 4.40 11.54 -7.79
C GLU A 27 3.45 10.36 -8.06
N LEU A 28 3.57 9.27 -7.32
CA LEU A 28 2.63 8.13 -7.41
C LEU A 28 1.20 8.51 -7.04
N ILE A 29 1.00 9.37 -6.02
CA ILE A 29 -0.33 9.90 -5.70
C ILE A 29 -0.83 10.79 -6.84
N LYS A 30 0.02 11.65 -7.41
CA LYS A 30 -0.39 12.59 -8.45
C LYS A 30 -0.82 11.90 -9.75
N TRP A 31 -0.18 10.79 -10.09
CA TRP A 31 -0.39 10.05 -11.34
C TRP A 31 -1.07 8.68 -11.16
N GLY A 32 -1.65 8.45 -9.98
CA GLY A 32 -2.39 7.22 -9.66
C GLY A 32 -3.66 7.08 -10.49
N TRP A 33 -4.11 5.84 -10.64
CA TRP A 33 -5.28 5.47 -11.41
C TRP A 33 -6.48 5.26 -10.47
N PRO A 34 -7.73 5.48 -10.91
CA PRO A 34 -8.91 5.19 -10.10
C PRO A 34 -8.96 3.74 -9.57
N GLU A 35 -8.37 2.80 -10.30
CA GLU A 35 -8.26 1.38 -9.98
C GLU A 35 -7.12 1.06 -9.00
N ASP A 36 -6.26 2.02 -8.66
CA ASP A 36 -5.17 1.79 -7.70
C ASP A 36 -5.74 1.74 -6.28
N VAL A 37 -5.38 0.71 -5.53
CA VAL A 37 -5.66 0.57 -4.10
C VAL A 37 -4.41 0.98 -3.35
N TRP A 38 -4.54 1.98 -2.49
CA TRP A 38 -3.46 2.55 -1.70
C TRP A 38 -3.44 1.94 -0.30
N PHE A 39 -2.25 1.66 0.21
CA PHE A 39 -2.00 1.09 1.53
C PHE A 39 -1.00 1.94 2.33
N HIS A 40 -1.23 2.08 3.64
CA HIS A 40 -0.33 2.76 4.56
C HIS A 40 -0.54 2.30 6.00
N VAL A 41 0.52 2.32 6.81
CA VAL A 41 0.42 2.00 8.23
C VAL A 41 -0.40 3.07 8.96
N ASP A 42 -1.40 2.68 9.75
CA ASP A 42 -2.22 3.65 10.48
C ASP A 42 -1.37 4.41 11.52
N LYS A 43 -1.61 5.72 11.65
CA LYS A 43 -1.03 6.64 12.66
C LYS A 43 0.48 6.85 12.67
N VAL A 44 1.28 6.06 11.95
CA VAL A 44 2.73 6.22 11.85
C VAL A 44 3.18 6.28 10.40
N SER A 45 4.26 7.01 10.13
CA SER A 45 4.80 7.13 8.78
C SER A 45 5.27 5.78 8.23
N SER A 46 4.86 5.45 7.00
CA SER A 46 5.34 4.29 6.24
C SER A 46 5.48 4.60 4.75
N ALA A 47 6.06 3.66 4.00
CA ALA A 47 5.91 3.65 2.56
C ALA A 47 4.42 3.57 2.15
N HIS A 48 4.12 4.12 0.96
CA HIS A 48 2.83 3.95 0.29
C HIS A 48 2.96 2.76 -0.66
N VAL A 49 2.20 1.71 -0.41
CA VAL A 49 2.14 0.54 -1.31
C VAL A 49 0.85 0.61 -2.11
N TYR A 50 0.92 0.18 -3.36
CA TYR A 50 -0.19 0.22 -4.29
C TYR A 50 -0.41 -1.15 -4.93
N LEU A 51 -1.67 -1.49 -5.16
CA LEU A 51 -2.12 -2.60 -6.00
C LEU A 51 -3.02 -2.02 -7.09
N ARG A 52 -2.73 -2.31 -8.36
CA ARG A 52 -3.64 -1.92 -9.45
C ARG A 52 -4.65 -3.03 -9.72
N LEU A 53 -5.93 -2.70 -9.63
CA LEU A 53 -7.01 -3.62 -9.97
C LEU A 53 -7.15 -3.78 -11.49
N ASN A 54 -7.62 -4.95 -11.94
CA ASN A 54 -7.99 -5.13 -13.33
C ASN A 54 -9.29 -4.37 -13.64
N PRO A 55 -9.54 -3.99 -14.90
CA PRO A 55 -10.79 -3.34 -15.29
C PRO A 55 -12.02 -4.12 -14.81
N GLY A 56 -12.90 -3.44 -14.07
CA GLY A 56 -14.13 -4.03 -13.53
C GLY A 56 -13.99 -4.75 -12.18
N GLN A 57 -12.77 -4.90 -11.65
CA GLN A 57 -12.57 -5.38 -10.28
C GLN A 57 -12.81 -4.26 -9.26
N THR A 58 -13.26 -4.67 -8.09
CA THR A 58 -13.49 -3.81 -6.93
C THR A 58 -12.53 -4.19 -5.80
N ILE A 59 -12.46 -3.33 -4.78
CA ILE A 59 -11.66 -3.60 -3.57
C ILE A 59 -12.13 -4.86 -2.81
N ASP A 60 -13.37 -5.29 -3.01
CA ASP A 60 -13.94 -6.52 -2.44
C ASP A 60 -13.45 -7.79 -3.14
N ASP A 61 -12.97 -7.67 -4.38
CA ASP A 61 -12.48 -8.79 -5.16
C ASP A 61 -11.02 -9.16 -4.84
N ILE A 62 -10.35 -8.36 -3.99
CA ILE A 62 -8.94 -8.58 -3.63
C ILE A 62 -8.84 -9.74 -2.64
N PRO A 63 -8.12 -10.83 -2.96
CA PRO A 63 -7.93 -11.93 -2.03
C PRO A 63 -7.16 -11.48 -0.79
N MET A 64 -7.56 -11.99 0.39
CA MET A 64 -6.97 -11.60 1.68
C MET A 64 -5.44 -11.76 1.70
N GLY A 65 -4.90 -12.81 1.07
CA GLY A 65 -3.45 -13.01 0.99
C GLY A 65 -2.71 -11.87 0.28
N VAL A 66 -3.32 -11.23 -0.71
CA VAL A 66 -2.74 -10.07 -1.41
C VAL A 66 -2.79 -8.81 -0.52
N ILE A 67 -3.89 -8.64 0.23
CA ILE A 67 -4.02 -7.56 1.22
C ILE A 67 -2.95 -7.71 2.31
N GLU A 68 -2.73 -8.94 2.78
CA GLU A 68 -1.69 -9.25 3.77
C GLU A 68 -0.28 -8.96 3.23
N ASP A 69 0.02 -9.31 1.97
CA ASP A 69 1.30 -9.01 1.33
C ASP A 69 1.55 -7.49 1.27
N ALA A 70 0.60 -6.73 0.74
CA ALA A 70 0.68 -5.27 0.67
C ALA A 70 0.84 -4.64 2.07
N ALA A 71 0.09 -5.12 3.06
CA ALA A 71 0.16 -4.63 4.43
C ALA A 71 1.51 -4.95 5.10
N GLN A 72 2.05 -6.14 4.90
CA GLN A 72 3.37 -6.53 5.41
C GLN A 72 4.48 -5.71 4.75
N LEU A 73 4.36 -5.39 3.46
CA LEU A 73 5.29 -4.47 2.77
C LEU A 73 5.24 -3.06 3.35
N CYS A 74 4.06 -2.47 3.58
CA CYS A 74 3.92 -1.18 4.26
C CYS A 74 4.59 -1.19 5.64
N LYS A 75 4.29 -2.22 6.45
CA LYS A 75 4.84 -2.39 7.79
C LYS A 75 6.36 -2.52 7.76
N ALA A 76 6.91 -3.35 6.87
CA ALA A 76 8.34 -3.59 6.76
C ALA A 76 9.12 -2.33 6.35
N ASN A 77 8.49 -1.47 5.54
CA ASN A 77 9.03 -0.19 5.08
C ASN A 77 8.56 1.02 5.92
N SER A 78 8.24 0.80 7.20
CA SER A 78 7.98 1.85 8.18
C SER A 78 9.08 1.86 9.26
N ILE A 79 9.67 3.02 9.53
CA ILE A 79 10.72 3.16 10.56
C ILE A 79 10.19 2.76 11.94
N GLN A 80 8.96 3.18 12.28
CA GLN A 80 8.32 2.89 13.57
C GLN A 80 7.44 1.64 13.50
N GLY A 81 6.57 1.53 12.48
CA GLY A 81 5.59 0.45 12.35
C GLY A 81 6.20 -0.95 12.23
N ASN A 82 7.42 -1.06 11.69
CA ASN A 82 8.16 -2.31 11.59
C ASN A 82 8.50 -2.92 12.96
N LYS A 83 8.67 -2.08 13.99
CA LYS A 83 9.05 -2.50 15.36
C LYS A 83 7.84 -2.72 16.27
N MET A 84 6.67 -2.25 15.86
CA MET A 84 5.44 -2.33 16.65
C MET A 84 4.75 -3.68 16.43
N ASN A 85 4.11 -4.23 17.45
CA ASN A 85 3.18 -5.34 17.30
C ASN A 85 1.75 -4.81 17.24
N ASN A 86 0.84 -5.60 16.68
CA ASN A 86 -0.58 -5.27 16.58
C ASN A 86 -0.76 -3.89 15.93
N VAL A 87 -0.38 -3.80 14.67
CA VAL A 87 -0.42 -2.56 13.87
C VAL A 87 -1.56 -2.64 12.88
N ASP A 88 -2.33 -1.57 12.76
CA ASP A 88 -3.33 -1.46 11.70
C ASP A 88 -2.68 -0.93 10.43
N VAL A 89 -3.02 -1.52 9.30
CA VAL A 89 -2.74 -0.95 7.97
C VAL A 89 -4.08 -0.54 7.38
N VAL A 90 -4.17 0.72 6.95
CA VAL A 90 -5.32 1.24 6.24
C VAL A 90 -5.15 1.02 4.75
N TYR A 91 -6.26 0.76 4.06
CA TYR A 91 -6.28 0.70 2.61
C TYR A 91 -7.61 1.20 2.05
N THR A 92 -7.54 1.85 0.89
CA THR A 92 -8.69 2.43 0.20
C THR A 92 -8.34 2.66 -1.28
N LEU A 93 -9.33 2.91 -2.13
CA LEU A 93 -9.07 3.27 -3.52
C LEU A 93 -8.38 4.64 -3.59
N TRP A 94 -7.50 4.81 -4.58
CA TRP A 94 -6.82 6.06 -4.87
C TRP A 94 -7.80 7.21 -5.06
N ALA A 95 -8.95 6.95 -5.68
CA ALA A 95 -10.02 7.94 -5.86
C ALA A 95 -10.60 8.50 -4.55
N ASN A 96 -10.41 7.81 -3.42
CA ASN A 96 -10.81 8.28 -2.09
C ASN A 96 -9.69 9.10 -1.40
N LEU A 97 -8.48 9.15 -1.95
CA LEU A 97 -7.40 9.97 -1.41
C LEU A 97 -7.65 11.45 -1.67
N ARG A 98 -7.48 12.26 -0.64
CA ARG A 98 -7.61 13.71 -0.69
C ARG A 98 -6.28 14.36 -0.33
N LYS A 99 -5.64 14.98 -1.31
CA LYS A 99 -4.46 15.83 -1.12
C LYS A 99 -4.86 17.31 -1.27
N THR A 100 -4.44 18.15 -0.34
CA THR A 100 -4.68 19.61 -0.41
C THR A 100 -3.36 20.38 -0.37
N PRO A 101 -3.29 21.61 -0.91
CA PRO A 101 -2.04 22.37 -0.99
C PRO A 101 -1.36 22.68 0.35
N GLY A 102 -2.10 22.63 1.47
CA GLY A 102 -1.57 22.87 2.81
C GLY A 102 -1.05 21.64 3.53
N MET A 103 -1.09 20.46 2.90
CA MET A 103 -0.63 19.20 3.50
C MET A 103 0.85 18.96 3.23
N ASP A 104 1.56 18.44 4.23
CA ASP A 104 2.98 18.12 4.11
C ASP A 104 3.23 17.03 3.04
N VAL A 105 4.47 16.96 2.53
CA VAL A 105 4.92 15.90 1.62
C VAL A 105 4.76 14.53 2.28
N GLY A 106 4.08 13.61 1.61
CA GLY A 106 3.66 12.29 2.06
C GLY A 106 2.31 12.27 2.78
N GLN A 107 1.79 13.41 3.24
CA GLN A 107 0.54 13.46 3.99
C GLN A 107 -0.66 13.35 3.05
N VAL A 108 -1.56 12.41 3.32
CA VAL A 108 -2.84 12.26 2.61
C VAL A 108 -4.00 12.28 3.60
N GLY A 109 -5.14 12.79 3.15
CA GLY A 109 -6.42 12.62 3.83
C GLY A 109 -7.36 11.76 2.99
N PHE A 110 -8.61 11.63 3.44
CA PHE A 110 -9.64 10.87 2.74
C PHE A 110 -10.84 11.75 2.39
N HIS A 111 -11.50 11.45 1.27
CA HIS A 111 -12.78 12.06 0.91
C HIS A 111 -13.92 11.48 1.77
N ASN A 112 -13.90 10.17 1.99
CA ASN A 112 -14.86 9.43 2.80
C ASN A 112 -14.16 8.43 3.74
N GLU A 113 -14.17 8.73 5.03
CA GLU A 113 -13.60 7.85 6.07
C GLU A 113 -14.26 6.47 6.13
N LYS A 114 -15.51 6.34 5.69
CA LYS A 114 -16.24 5.05 5.68
C LYS A 114 -15.73 4.08 4.60
N GLU A 115 -15.03 4.59 3.59
CA GLU A 115 -14.43 3.80 2.51
C GLU A 115 -12.99 3.38 2.83
N VAL A 116 -12.47 3.75 4.01
CA VAL A 116 -11.17 3.30 4.50
C VAL A 116 -11.34 1.98 5.22
N ARG A 117 -10.70 0.94 4.68
CA ARG A 117 -10.66 -0.40 5.28
C ARG A 117 -9.40 -0.57 6.11
N LYS A 118 -9.40 -1.55 7.02
CA LYS A 118 -8.27 -1.84 7.91
C LYS A 118 -8.00 -3.33 7.99
N ILE A 119 -6.72 -3.67 8.07
CA ILE A 119 -6.24 -5.01 8.44
C ILE A 119 -5.29 -4.90 9.63
N ARG A 120 -5.46 -5.78 10.62
CA ARG A 120 -4.62 -5.85 11.82
C ARG A 120 -3.49 -6.85 11.59
N LEU A 121 -2.24 -6.38 11.68
CA LEU A 121 -1.05 -7.22 11.66
C LEU A 121 -0.50 -7.40 13.07
N GLU A 122 -0.53 -8.64 13.59
CA GLU A 122 0.01 -8.95 14.92
C GLU A 122 1.51 -8.68 15.00
N LYS A 123 2.25 -9.10 13.98
CA LYS A 123 3.71 -8.98 13.89
C LYS A 123 4.18 -8.91 12.43
N ARG A 124 5.44 -8.55 12.23
CA ARG A 124 6.09 -8.68 10.93
C ARG A 124 6.27 -10.16 10.58
N ILE A 125 5.95 -10.55 9.36
CA ILE A 125 6.19 -11.89 8.84
C ILE A 125 7.27 -11.80 7.76
N ASN A 126 8.50 -12.21 8.08
CA ASN A 126 9.63 -12.11 7.15
C ASN A 126 9.44 -12.95 5.88
N GLU A 127 8.76 -14.09 5.98
CA GLU A 127 8.48 -14.95 4.82
C GLU A 127 7.62 -14.23 3.78
N VAL A 128 6.64 -13.43 4.22
CA VAL A 128 5.81 -12.60 3.33
C VAL A 128 6.65 -11.51 2.67
N VAL A 129 7.47 -10.80 3.43
CA VAL A 129 8.31 -9.72 2.89
C VAL A 129 9.37 -10.25 1.91
N ASN A 130 9.87 -11.47 2.12
CA ASN A 130 10.96 -12.04 1.33
C ASN A 130 10.50 -12.88 0.13
N ARG A 131 9.25 -13.37 0.12
CA ARG A 131 8.74 -14.18 -1.01
C ARG A 131 8.41 -13.33 -2.24
N ASP A 132 8.17 -12.04 -2.02
CA ASP A 132 7.86 -11.12 -3.10
C ASP A 132 9.15 -10.78 -3.86
N ALA A 133 9.18 -11.14 -5.15
CA ALA A 133 10.32 -10.83 -6.00
C ALA A 133 10.38 -9.32 -6.23
N LYS A 134 11.37 -8.66 -5.62
CA LYS A 134 11.65 -7.25 -5.84
C LYS A 134 12.34 -7.05 -7.19
N SER A 135 11.75 -6.27 -8.07
CA SER A 135 12.41 -5.74 -9.26
C SER A 135 12.47 -4.21 -9.20
N GLU A 136 13.60 -3.67 -9.67
CA GLU A 136 13.79 -2.24 -9.88
C GLU A 136 13.55 -1.96 -11.36
N ILE A 137 12.65 -1.03 -11.68
CA ILE A 137 12.48 -0.55 -13.04
C ILE A 137 12.72 0.96 -13.01
N TRP A 138 13.67 1.37 -13.84
CA TRP A 138 14.26 2.71 -13.94
C TRP A 138 13.24 3.82 -14.14
#